data_AF-A0A956YZV1-F1
#
_entry.id   AF-A0A956YZV1-F1
#
_cell.length_a   1.000
_cell.length_b   1.000
_cell.length_c   1.000
_cell.angle_alpha   90.00
_cell.angle_beta   90.00
_cell.angle_gamma   90.00
#
_symmetry.space_group_name_H-M   'P 1'
#
loop_
_entity.id
_entity.type
_entity.pdbx_description
1 polymer ?
#
loop_
_entity_poly.entity_id
_entity_poly.type
_entity_poly.pdbx_seq_one_letter_code
_entity_poly.pdbx_strand_id
1 'polypeptide(L)'
;DVPHEIDFLAVSGYGRGARISTGDVRIVMDLSEQVSGKHLLIVEDIIDSGHTLKFVMDMLAARNPASIKLCTLLDKPSRRTIDIPIDYIGFVIEDKFVFGYGLDLDEKFRNLPFIGVVKPGVVLNG
;
A
#
# COMPACT_ATOMS: atom_id res chain seq x y z
N ASP A 1 -0.99 -15.55 20.79
CA ASP A 1 -1.26 -14.15 20.45
C ASP A 1 -0.01 -13.30 20.60
N VAL A 2 0.19 -12.37 19.68
CA VAL A 2 1.23 -11.34 19.76
C VAL A 2 0.54 -10.06 20.23
N PRO A 3 0.88 -9.46 21.38
CA PRO A 3 0.29 -8.17 21.79
C PRO A 3 0.55 -7.09 20.74
N HIS A 4 -0.49 -6.39 20.29
CA HIS A 4 -0.39 -5.38 19.25
C HIS A 4 -1.49 -4.33 19.37
N GLU A 5 -1.25 -3.17 18.77
CA GLU A 5 -2.19 -2.07 18.56
C GLU A 5 -2.38 -1.90 17.04
N ILE A 6 -3.57 -1.44 16.62
CA ILE A 6 -3.88 -1.14 15.22
C ILE A 6 -4.21 0.34 15.12
N ASP A 7 -3.56 1.01 14.17
CA ASP A 7 -3.83 2.40 13.80
C ASP A 7 -3.84 2.50 12.27
N PHE A 8 -4.40 3.59 11.75
CA PHE A 8 -4.59 3.79 10.32
C PHE A 8 -3.95 5.09 9.87
N LEU A 9 -3.24 5.04 8.75
CA LEU A 9 -2.70 6.21 8.06
C LEU A 9 -3.40 6.32 6.71
N ALA A 10 -3.95 7.50 6.40
CA ALA A 10 -4.51 7.77 5.08
C ALA A 10 -3.67 8.80 4.35
N VAL A 11 -3.19 8.44 3.17
CA VAL A 11 -2.42 9.31 2.28
C VAL A 11 -3.15 9.48 0.95
N SER A 12 -2.94 10.63 0.32
CA SER A 12 -3.50 10.95 -1.00
C SER A 12 -2.40 11.49 -1.91
N GLY A 13 -2.37 11.02 -3.16
CA GLY A 13 -1.47 11.58 -4.17
C GLY A 13 -1.94 12.94 -4.65
N TYR A 14 -1.01 13.83 -5.02
CA TYR A 14 -1.39 15.08 -5.68
C TYR A 14 -1.75 14.82 -7.15
N GLY A 15 -3.04 14.93 -7.48
CA GLY A 15 -3.57 14.86 -8.84
C GLY A 15 -4.73 13.87 -8.99
N ARG A 16 -5.98 14.39 -9.06
CA ARG A 16 -7.12 13.57 -9.49
C ARG A 16 -6.86 13.03 -10.90
N GLY A 17 -6.80 11.71 -11.05
CA GLY A 17 -6.74 11.04 -12.36
C GLY A 17 -5.35 10.80 -12.95
N ALA A 18 -4.26 11.14 -12.24
CA ALA A 18 -2.92 10.80 -12.72
C ALA A 18 -2.58 9.34 -12.37
N ARG A 19 -2.44 8.48 -13.40
CA ARG A 19 -1.92 7.10 -13.25
C ARG A 19 -0.44 7.03 -12.83
N ILE A 20 0.19 8.18 -12.59
CA ILE A 20 1.61 8.34 -12.30
C ILE A 20 1.71 9.17 -11.03
N SER A 21 2.26 8.60 -9.95
CA SER A 21 2.56 9.35 -8.74
C SER A 21 3.80 10.23 -8.99
N THR A 22 3.69 11.55 -8.84
CA THR A 22 4.84 12.46 -8.89
C THR A 22 5.74 12.37 -7.66
N GLY A 23 5.35 11.57 -6.66
CA GLY A 23 6.01 11.47 -5.36
C GLY A 23 5.49 12.49 -4.34
N ASP A 24 4.71 13.48 -4.80
CA ASP A 24 3.99 14.37 -3.89
C ASP A 24 2.83 13.60 -3.26
N VAL A 25 2.90 13.43 -1.93
CA VAL A 25 1.89 12.74 -1.12
C VAL A 25 1.47 13.65 0.02
N ARG A 26 0.15 13.74 0.25
CA ARG A 26 -0.43 14.46 1.39
C ARG A 26 -0.99 13.48 2.41
N ILE A 27 -0.72 13.74 3.69
CA ILE A 27 -1.39 13.06 4.81
C ILE A 27 -2.82 13.60 4.92
N VAL A 28 -3.80 12.70 4.78
CA VAL A 28 -5.23 12.98 4.96
C VAL A 28 -5.63 12.66 6.41
N MET A 29 -5.09 11.57 6.95
CA MET A 29 -5.26 11.15 8.33
C MET A 29 -3.92 10.64 8.84
N ASP A 30 -3.45 11.21 9.95
CA ASP A 30 -2.22 10.80 10.62
C ASP A 30 -2.51 9.79 11.72
N LEU A 31 -1.47 9.11 12.21
CA LEU A 31 -1.55 8.20 13.36
C LEU A 31 -2.03 8.95 14.60
N SER A 32 -2.88 8.29 15.37
CA SER A 32 -3.43 8.80 16.63
C SER A 32 -2.45 8.72 17.79
N GLU A 33 -1.52 7.76 17.73
CA GLU A 33 -0.54 7.47 18.78
C GLU A 33 0.88 7.85 18.38
N GLN A 34 1.71 8.18 19.38
CA GLN A 34 3.15 8.37 19.14
C GLN A 34 3.83 7.03 18.87
N VAL A 35 4.70 7.02 17.85
CA VAL A 35 5.39 5.81 17.40
C VAL A 35 6.86 5.73 17.83
N SER A 36 7.37 6.75 18.53
CA SER A 36 8.74 6.77 19.04
C SER A 36 9.02 5.56 19.92
N GLY A 37 10.10 4.83 19.64
CA GLY A 37 10.47 3.62 20.36
C GLY A 37 9.54 2.41 20.17
N LYS A 38 8.50 2.50 19.33
CA LYS A 38 7.60 1.36 19.03
C LYS A 38 8.13 0.53 17.85
N HIS A 39 7.82 -0.76 17.82
CA HIS A 39 8.04 -1.61 16.64
C HIS A 39 6.83 -1.48 15.70
N LEU A 40 7.04 -0.96 14.50
CA LEU A 40 5.97 -0.77 13.52
C LEU A 40 5.97 -1.90 12.48
N LEU A 41 4.78 -2.40 12.16
CA LEU A 41 4.52 -3.26 11.01
C LEU A 41 3.53 -2.54 10.10
N ILE A 42 4.00 -2.11 8.94
CA ILE A 42 3.14 -1.55 7.88
C ILE A 42 2.52 -2.75 7.14
N VAL A 43 1.20 -2.72 6.96
CA VAL A 43 0.45 -3.76 6.26
C VAL A 43 -0.21 -3.15 5.03
N GLU A 44 0.20 -3.59 3.84
CA GLU A 44 -0.27 -3.10 2.54
C GLU A 44 -0.95 -4.21 1.74
N ASP A 45 -1.97 -3.87 0.96
CA ASP A 45 -2.66 -4.82 0.09
C ASP A 45 -1.83 -5.17 -1.15
N ILE A 46 -1.21 -4.18 -1.78
CA ILE A 46 -0.36 -4.36 -2.95
C ILE A 46 0.79 -3.35 -2.99
N ILE A 47 1.97 -3.83 -3.37
CA ILE A 47 3.09 -2.95 -3.71
C ILE A 47 3.42 -3.04 -5.20
N ASP A 48 3.36 -1.88 -5.84
CA ASP A 48 3.59 -1.68 -7.27
C ASP A 48 4.89 -0.89 -7.49
N SER A 49 4.83 0.41 -7.80
CA SER A 49 6.03 1.24 -8.01
C SER A 49 6.86 1.48 -6.74
N GLY A 50 6.18 1.60 -5.59
CA GLY A 50 6.78 1.83 -4.27
C GLY A 50 6.85 3.31 -3.83
N HIS A 51 6.59 4.28 -4.70
CA HIS A 51 6.76 5.71 -4.37
C HIS A 51 6.00 6.17 -3.12
N THR A 52 4.69 5.91 -3.04
CA THR A 52 3.87 6.28 -1.88
C THR A 52 4.39 5.63 -0.60
N LEU A 53 4.74 4.36 -0.69
CA LEU A 53 5.22 3.59 0.46
C LEU A 53 6.59 4.10 0.95
N LYS A 54 7.49 4.47 0.03
CA LYS A 54 8.78 5.08 0.41
C LYS A 54 8.57 6.36 1.19
N PHE A 55 7.66 7.23 0.74
CA PHE A 55 7.30 8.45 1.45
C PHE A 55 6.77 8.15 2.86
N VAL A 56 5.85 7.21 2.99
CA VAL A 56 5.29 6.79 4.29
C VAL A 56 6.37 6.25 5.21
N MET A 57 7.24 5.37 4.71
CA MET A 57 8.33 4.80 5.50
C MET A 57 9.33 5.86 5.97
N ASP A 58 9.70 6.81 5.11
CA ASP A 58 10.61 7.91 5.48
C ASP A 58 9.99 8.84 6.52
N MET A 59 8.72 9.18 6.34
CA MET A 59 7.96 9.98 7.30
C MET A 59 7.88 9.28 8.67
N LEU A 60 7.61 7.98 8.71
CA LEU A 60 7.55 7.21 9.96
C LEU A 60 8.94 7.04 10.58
N ALA A 61 9.99 6.84 9.78
CA ALA A 61 11.36 6.71 10.27
C ALA A 61 11.82 7.99 11.00
N ALA A 62 11.42 9.16 10.50
CA ALA A 62 11.71 10.45 11.14
C ALA A 62 11.04 10.62 12.53
N ARG A 63 10.08 9.76 12.90
CA ARG A 63 9.44 9.72 14.22
C ARG A 63 10.15 8.82 15.23
N ASN A 64 11.33 8.29 14.86
CA ASN A 64 12.20 7.45 15.70
C ASN A 64 11.55 6.17 16.28
N PRO A 65 10.86 5.34 15.47
CA PRO A 65 10.42 4.03 15.93
C PRO A 65 11.63 3.12 16.22
N ALA A 66 11.43 2.09 17.04
CA ALA A 66 12.45 1.08 17.31
C ALA A 66 12.76 0.22 16.09
N SER A 67 11.75 -0.05 15.25
CA SER A 67 11.92 -0.66 13.94
C SER A 67 10.73 -0.36 13.03
N ILE A 68 10.94 -0.43 11.73
CA ILE A 68 9.86 -0.47 10.74
C ILE A 68 10.01 -1.76 9.93
N LYS A 69 8.92 -2.50 9.81
CA LYS A 69 8.81 -3.71 9.00
C LYS A 69 7.63 -3.59 8.04
N LEU A 70 7.72 -4.27 6.91
CA LEU A 70 6.72 -4.18 5.84
C LEU A 70 6.17 -5.56 5.50
N CYS A 71 4.85 -5.68 5.56
CA CYS A 71 4.07 -6.83 5.13
C CYS A 71 3.17 -6.42 3.98
N THR A 72 3.17 -7.21 2.90
CA THR A 72 2.19 -7.02 1.83
C THR A 72 1.52 -8.32 1.43
N LEU A 73 0.24 -8.23 1.05
CA LEU A 73 -0.46 -9.35 0.45
C LEU A 73 0.06 -9.64 -0.97
N LEU A 74 0.21 -8.62 -1.82
CA LEU A 74 0.64 -8.76 -3.22
C LEU A 74 1.88 -7.91 -3.53
N ASP A 75 2.90 -8.52 -4.13
CA ASP A 75 4.06 -7.79 -4.63
C ASP A 75 4.18 -7.92 -6.16
N LYS A 76 4.46 -6.80 -6.84
CA LYS A 76 4.75 -6.74 -8.29
C LYS A 76 6.19 -6.28 -8.54
N PRO A 77 7.20 -7.16 -8.37
CA PRO A 77 8.60 -6.78 -8.57
C PRO A 77 8.88 -6.16 -9.95
N SER A 78 8.18 -6.61 -10.99
CA SER A 78 8.38 -6.12 -12.37
C SER A 78 7.98 -4.65 -12.58
N ARG A 79 7.24 -4.05 -11.66
CA ARG A 79 6.83 -2.64 -11.71
C ARG A 79 7.58 -1.74 -10.73
N ARG A 80 8.49 -2.32 -9.94
CA ARG A 80 9.29 -1.63 -8.95
C ARG A 80 10.12 -0.52 -9.61
N THR A 81 9.99 0.71 -9.11
CA THR A 81 10.81 1.85 -9.56
C THR A 81 11.72 2.39 -8.45
N ILE A 82 11.44 2.02 -7.20
CA ILE A 82 12.24 2.35 -6.02
C ILE A 82 12.51 1.09 -5.22
N ASP A 83 13.75 0.88 -4.79
CA ASP A 83 14.09 -0.22 -3.91
C ASP A 83 13.49 -0.02 -2.51
N ILE A 84 12.68 -1.00 -2.07
CA ILE A 84 12.03 -1.00 -0.76
C ILE A 84 12.15 -2.43 -0.20
N PRO A 85 12.78 -2.61 0.97
CA PRO A 85 12.85 -3.91 1.61
C PRO A 85 11.46 -4.34 2.08
N ILE A 86 11.02 -5.52 1.65
CA ILE A 86 9.76 -6.13 2.09
C ILE A 86 10.13 -7.32 2.99
N ASP A 87 9.65 -7.31 4.22
CA ASP A 87 9.97 -8.35 5.21
C ASP A 87 9.04 -9.56 5.08
N TYR A 88 7.79 -9.34 4.69
CA TYR A 88 6.78 -10.39 4.56
C TYR A 88 5.97 -10.20 3.26
N ILE A 89 6.00 -11.22 2.39
CA ILE A 89 5.25 -11.24 1.14
C ILE A 89 4.25 -12.38 1.18
N GLY A 90 2.98 -12.09 0.93
CA GLY A 90 1.95 -13.11 0.72
C GLY A 90 2.12 -13.81 -0.62
N PHE A 91 1.99 -13.05 -1.71
CA PHE A 91 2.10 -13.56 -3.08
C PHE A 91 2.87 -12.60 -3.97
N VAL A 92 3.81 -13.14 -4.74
CA VAL A 92 4.44 -12.43 -5.86
C VAL A 92 3.57 -12.65 -7.10
N ILE A 93 3.17 -11.58 -7.77
CA ILE A 93 2.32 -11.63 -8.96
C ILE A 93 2.93 -10.90 -10.16
N GLU A 94 2.52 -11.30 -11.36
CA GLU A 94 2.85 -10.61 -12.60
C GLU A 94 2.17 -9.22 -12.66
N ASP A 95 2.55 -8.40 -13.64
CA ASP A 95 1.85 -7.15 -13.94
C ASP A 95 0.46 -7.40 -14.54
N LYS A 96 -0.50 -7.70 -13.66
CA LYS A 96 -1.91 -7.86 -13.97
C LYS A 96 -2.73 -6.85 -13.18
N PHE A 97 -3.78 -6.33 -13.80
CA PHE A 97 -4.73 -5.51 -13.09
C PHE A 97 -5.63 -6.42 -12.22
N VAL A 98 -5.55 -6.25 -10.90
CA VAL A 98 -6.23 -7.09 -9.89
C VAL A 98 -7.25 -6.30 -9.09
N PHE A 99 -8.27 -6.96 -8.56
CA PHE A 99 -9.33 -6.38 -7.73
C PHE A 99 -9.85 -7.40 -6.71
N GLY A 100 -10.61 -6.94 -5.72
CA GLY A 100 -11.13 -7.78 -4.63
C GLY A 100 -10.20 -7.81 -3.42
N TYR A 101 -10.74 -8.25 -2.27
CA TYR A 101 -10.00 -8.34 -1.02
C TYR A 101 -9.32 -7.01 -0.61
N GLY A 102 -10.07 -5.91 -0.67
CA GLY A 102 -9.59 -4.54 -0.39
C GLY A 102 -9.21 -3.75 -1.64
N LEU A 103 -8.68 -4.42 -2.67
CA LEU A 103 -8.31 -3.81 -3.95
C LEU A 103 -9.56 -3.41 -4.74
N ASP A 104 -9.58 -2.20 -5.27
CA ASP A 104 -10.71 -1.74 -6.07
C ASP A 104 -10.52 -1.88 -7.56
N LEU A 105 -11.68 -1.82 -8.22
CA LEU A 105 -11.77 -1.45 -9.61
C LEU A 105 -12.83 -0.37 -9.74
N ASP A 106 -12.38 0.88 -9.88
CA ASP A 106 -13.24 2.08 -9.92
C ASP A 106 -14.10 2.20 -8.65
N GLU A 107 -13.45 2.09 -7.49
CA GLU A 107 -14.06 2.07 -6.14
C GLU A 107 -15.02 0.89 -5.86
N LYS A 108 -15.16 -0.06 -6.79
CA LYS A 108 -16.01 -1.25 -6.65
C LYS A 108 -15.19 -2.48 -6.29
N PHE A 109 -15.90 -3.54 -5.91
CA PHE A 109 -15.39 -4.91 -5.72
C PHE A 109 -14.44 -5.15 -4.54
N ARG A 110 -14.08 -4.12 -3.75
CA ARG A 110 -13.23 -4.27 -2.54
C ARG A 110 -13.72 -5.36 -1.58
N ASN A 111 -15.03 -5.61 -1.54
CA ASN A 111 -15.69 -6.54 -0.62
C ASN A 111 -15.67 -8.01 -1.08
N LEU A 112 -15.09 -8.35 -2.23
CA LEU A 112 -15.00 -9.74 -2.67
C LEU A 112 -14.02 -10.53 -1.79
N PRO A 113 -14.33 -11.79 -1.43
CA PRO A 113 -13.48 -12.61 -0.55
C PRO A 113 -12.30 -13.27 -1.29
N PHE A 114 -12.01 -12.84 -2.51
CA PHE A 114 -10.95 -13.35 -3.36
C PHE A 114 -10.35 -12.22 -4.19
N ILE A 115 -9.16 -12.47 -4.75
CA ILE A 115 -8.51 -11.59 -5.70
C ILE A 115 -8.79 -12.08 -7.12
N GLY A 116 -9.35 -11.21 -7.96
CA GLY A 116 -9.61 -11.45 -9.36
C GLY A 116 -8.65 -10.67 -10.27
N VAL A 117 -8.55 -11.10 -11.53
CA VAL A 117 -7.81 -10.38 -12.59
C VAL A 117 -8.81 -9.81 -13.59
N VAL A 118 -8.64 -8.55 -13.98
CA VAL A 118 -9.47 -7.93 -15.03
C VAL A 118 -9.23 -8.62 -16.35
N LYS A 119 -10.32 -9.03 -17.02
CA LYS A 119 -10.24 -9.61 -18.36
C LYS A 119 -9.83 -8.52 -19.37
N PRO A 120 -8.86 -8.80 -20.27
CA PRO A 120 -8.53 -7.88 -21.35
C PRO A 120 -9.77 -7.48 -22.16
N GLY A 121 -9.89 -6.20 -22.51
CA GLY A 121 -11.01 -5.66 -23.31
C GLY A 121 -12.25 -5.27 -22.53
N VAL A 122 -12.28 -5.41 -21.20
CA VAL A 122 -13.36 -4.85 -20.37
C VAL A 122 -13.15 -3.33 -20.25
N VAL A 123 -14.09 -2.55 -20.80
CA VAL A 123 -14.23 -1.12 -20.52
C VAL A 123 -15.18 -0.97 -19.36
N LEU A 124 -14.72 -0.35 -18.28
CA LEU A 124 -15.57 0.00 -17.15
C LEU A 124 -16.24 1.31 -17.51
N ASN A 125 -17.54 1.25 -17.79
CA ASN A 125 -18.34 2.45 -17.93
C ASN A 125 -18.60 2.98 -16.52
N GLY A 126 -18.03 4.14 -16.23
CA GLY A 126 -18.42 5.01 -15.12
C GLY A 126 -19.64 5.83 -15.49
#